data_AF-A0A368TYD5-F1
#
_entry.id   AF-A0A368TYD5-F1
#
_cell.length_a   1.000
_cell.length_b   1.000
_cell.length_c   1.000
_cell.angle_alpha   90.00
_cell.angle_beta   90.00
_cell.angle_gamma   90.00
#
_symmetry.space_group_name_H-M   'P 1'
#
loop_
_entity.id
_entity.type
_entity.pdbx_description
1 polymer ?
#
loop_
_entity_poly.entity_id
_entity_poly.type
_entity_poly.pdbx_seq_one_letter_code
_entity_poly.pdbx_strand_id
1 'polypeptide(L)'
;MPHPLRPAATQVRSLFIAAGHSDTDPGAVGHGYTEANIVLEFRDLLAAYLRGKVLFDKDGQPGQNLPLVEAIGAAKSHEIAVEFHCNAATNPSATGTETLSHPDDYPLGAVLCKAISETLGIANRGPDGAVSRQHSRFGFIRDGGGIIVEQFFVSNKSDLAKYIANRRRLVEAIGNVLIEAVCVDTYDEAA
;
A
#
# COMPACT_ATOMS: atom_id res chain seq x y z
N MET A 1 21.92 13.01 -25.82
CA MET A 1 22.77 12.82 -24.62
C MET A 1 22.38 11.50 -24.01
N PRO A 2 23.30 10.54 -23.81
CA PRO A 2 22.99 9.35 -23.02
C PRO A 2 22.67 9.81 -21.59
N HIS A 3 21.54 9.37 -21.05
CA HIS A 3 21.24 9.51 -19.63
C HIS A 3 22.33 8.74 -18.86
N PRO A 4 22.98 9.33 -17.85
CA PRO A 4 23.92 8.56 -17.03
C PRO A 4 23.19 7.34 -16.46
N LEU A 5 23.79 6.16 -16.60
CA LEU A 5 23.30 4.94 -15.97
C LEU A 5 23.17 5.25 -14.48
N ARG A 6 21.94 5.21 -13.94
CA ARG A 6 21.73 5.27 -12.49
C ARG A 6 22.62 4.19 -11.83
N PRO A 7 23.23 4.47 -10.68
CA PRO A 7 23.92 3.45 -9.90
C PRO A 7 22.99 2.24 -9.71
N ALA A 8 23.57 1.04 -9.68
CA ALA A 8 22.80 -0.13 -9.27
C ALA A 8 22.35 0.11 -7.82
N ALA A 9 21.06 0.06 -7.54
CA ALA A 9 20.57 0.20 -6.18
C ALA A 9 20.65 -1.15 -5.47
N THR A 10 21.15 -1.17 -4.23
CA THR A 10 21.22 -2.40 -3.42
C THR A 10 20.03 -2.44 -2.48
N GLN A 11 19.29 -3.54 -2.48
CA GLN A 11 18.23 -3.77 -1.50
C GLN A 11 18.84 -4.10 -0.13
N VAL A 12 18.52 -3.30 0.88
CA VAL A 12 19.01 -3.41 2.26
C VAL A 12 17.90 -3.72 3.27
N ARG A 13 16.63 -3.58 2.86
CA ARG A 13 15.48 -3.92 3.69
C ARG A 13 14.58 -4.97 3.03
N SER A 14 14.00 -5.83 3.85
CA SER A 14 12.99 -6.80 3.43
C SER A 14 11.62 -6.13 3.20
N LEU A 15 10.85 -6.63 2.21
CA LEU A 15 9.54 -6.08 1.82
C LEU A 15 8.44 -7.15 1.85
N PHE A 16 7.32 -6.84 2.49
CA PHE A 16 6.08 -7.60 2.45
C PHE A 16 4.91 -6.76 1.96
N ILE A 17 4.13 -7.27 1.01
CA ILE A 17 2.90 -6.62 0.53
C ILE A 17 1.67 -7.51 0.76
N ALA A 18 0.60 -6.93 1.28
CA ALA A 18 -0.63 -7.62 1.61
C ALA A 18 -1.88 -6.91 1.07
N ALA A 19 -2.95 -7.66 0.88
CA ALA A 19 -4.27 -7.18 0.51
C ALA A 19 -5.24 -7.47 1.65
N GLY A 20 -5.88 -6.42 2.19
CA GLY A 20 -6.87 -6.59 3.24
C GLY A 20 -8.12 -7.35 2.78
N HIS A 21 -8.94 -7.77 3.74
CA HIS A 21 -10.25 -8.39 3.51
C HIS A 21 -10.18 -9.74 2.77
N SER A 22 -11.29 -10.30 2.29
CA SER A 22 -11.34 -11.57 1.52
C SER A 22 -12.70 -11.75 0.86
N ASP A 23 -12.92 -12.83 0.11
CA ASP A 23 -14.26 -13.18 -0.41
C ASP A 23 -15.29 -13.43 0.71
N THR A 24 -14.85 -13.83 1.91
CA THR A 24 -15.73 -14.09 3.06
C THR A 24 -16.00 -12.85 3.91
N ASP A 25 -15.10 -11.87 3.87
CA ASP A 25 -15.26 -10.54 4.46
C ASP A 25 -14.84 -9.53 3.39
N PRO A 26 -15.77 -9.06 2.53
CA PRO A 26 -15.42 -8.24 1.36
C PRO A 26 -14.96 -6.82 1.71
N GLY A 27 -14.96 -6.45 2.99
CA GLY A 27 -14.72 -5.09 3.44
C GLY A 27 -15.81 -4.13 2.98
N ALA A 28 -15.42 -2.89 2.68
CA ALA A 28 -16.35 -1.90 2.16
C ALA A 28 -16.89 -2.28 0.77
N VAL A 29 -18.16 -1.95 0.51
CA VAL A 29 -18.82 -2.15 -0.79
C VAL A 29 -19.31 -0.80 -1.31
N GLY A 30 -18.93 -0.44 -2.53
CA GLY A 30 -19.28 0.85 -3.13
C GLY A 30 -19.39 0.76 -4.65
N HIS A 31 -20.47 1.31 -5.21
CA HIS A 31 -20.68 1.46 -6.67
C HIS A 31 -20.49 0.18 -7.50
N GLY A 32 -20.81 -0.99 -6.91
CA GLY A 32 -20.69 -2.29 -7.58
C GLY A 32 -19.33 -2.98 -7.40
N TYR A 33 -18.45 -2.43 -6.56
CA TYR A 33 -17.14 -3.00 -6.26
C TYR A 33 -17.02 -3.32 -4.76
N THR A 34 -16.26 -4.37 -4.45
CA THR A 34 -15.85 -4.70 -3.08
C THR A 34 -14.40 -4.26 -2.88
N GLU A 35 -14.10 -3.84 -1.65
CA GLU A 35 -12.74 -3.50 -1.24
C GLU A 35 -11.79 -4.68 -1.47
N ALA A 36 -12.15 -5.88 -1.00
CA ALA A 36 -11.34 -7.10 -1.15
C ALA A 36 -10.89 -7.33 -2.60
N ASN A 37 -11.80 -7.22 -3.58
CA ASN A 37 -11.46 -7.43 -4.98
C ASN A 37 -10.51 -6.35 -5.52
N ILE A 38 -10.74 -5.09 -5.15
CA ILE A 38 -9.89 -3.96 -5.57
C ILE A 38 -8.47 -4.12 -5.04
N VAL A 39 -8.33 -4.42 -3.75
CA VAL A 39 -7.00 -4.45 -3.09
C VAL A 39 -6.23 -5.72 -3.44
N LEU A 40 -6.92 -6.85 -3.66
CA LEU A 40 -6.31 -8.07 -4.15
C LEU A 40 -5.75 -7.90 -5.58
N GLU A 41 -6.55 -7.33 -6.49
CA GLU A 41 -6.10 -6.99 -7.84
C GLU A 41 -4.91 -6.02 -7.79
N PHE A 42 -5.00 -4.99 -6.96
CA PHE A 42 -3.93 -4.00 -6.80
C PHE A 42 -2.62 -4.65 -6.33
N ARG A 43 -2.67 -5.47 -5.27
CA ARG A 43 -1.52 -6.20 -4.72
C ARG A 43 -0.87 -7.09 -5.77
N ASP A 44 -1.64 -7.79 -6.60
CA ASP A 44 -1.09 -8.65 -7.65
C ASP A 44 -0.47 -7.86 -8.81
N LEU A 45 -1.06 -6.73 -9.19
CA LEU A 45 -0.45 -5.81 -10.16
C LEU A 45 0.86 -5.23 -9.62
N LEU A 46 0.90 -4.86 -8.34
CA LEU A 46 2.10 -4.38 -7.67
C LEU A 46 3.18 -5.46 -7.59
N ALA A 47 2.81 -6.70 -7.23
CA ALA A 47 3.74 -7.83 -7.25
C ALA A 47 4.34 -8.06 -8.64
N ALA A 48 3.52 -7.95 -9.70
CA ALA A 48 4.02 -8.04 -11.07
C ALA A 48 4.96 -6.88 -11.42
N TYR A 49 4.69 -5.67 -10.93
CA TYR A 49 5.56 -4.51 -11.12
C TYR A 49 6.90 -4.66 -10.38
N LEU A 50 6.90 -5.13 -9.13
CA LEU A 50 8.11 -5.28 -8.30
C LEU A 50 9.01 -6.44 -8.76
N ARG A 51 8.44 -7.45 -9.43
CA ARG A 51 9.18 -8.63 -9.91
C ARG A 51 10.39 -8.23 -10.76
N GLY A 52 11.56 -8.72 -10.37
CA GLY A 52 12.83 -8.43 -11.06
C GLY A 52 13.42 -7.06 -10.75
N LYS A 53 12.77 -6.26 -9.89
CA LYS A 53 13.29 -4.99 -9.39
C LYS A 53 13.80 -5.11 -7.94
N VAL A 54 13.04 -5.81 -7.10
CA VAL A 54 13.37 -6.09 -5.70
C VAL A 54 12.89 -7.49 -5.30
N LEU A 55 13.47 -8.02 -4.22
CA LEU A 55 12.96 -9.18 -3.48
C LEU A 55 11.82 -8.74 -2.57
N PHE A 56 10.74 -9.49 -2.56
CA PHE A 56 9.58 -9.22 -1.71
C PHE A 56 8.79 -10.50 -1.50
N ASP A 57 8.12 -10.59 -0.36
CA ASP A 57 7.07 -11.56 -0.09
C ASP A 57 5.69 -10.91 -0.24
N LYS A 58 4.67 -11.75 -0.44
CA LYS A 58 3.28 -11.31 -0.51
C LYS A 58 2.36 -12.30 0.19
N ASP A 59 1.21 -11.81 0.63
CA ASP A 59 0.18 -12.63 1.26
C ASP A 59 -0.47 -13.61 0.26
N GLY A 60 0.10 -14.79 0.08
CA GLY A 60 -0.50 -15.83 -0.76
C GLY A 60 -0.32 -15.60 -2.27
N GLN A 61 -0.98 -16.44 -3.08
CA GLN A 61 -0.79 -16.51 -4.53
C GLN A 61 -1.66 -15.50 -5.30
N PRO A 62 -1.45 -15.28 -6.60
CA PRO A 62 -2.33 -14.41 -7.38
C PRO A 62 -3.80 -14.80 -7.23
N GLY A 63 -4.66 -13.82 -6.92
CA GLY A 63 -6.08 -14.03 -6.64
C GLY A 63 -6.38 -14.67 -5.28
N GLN A 64 -5.40 -14.76 -4.37
CA GLN A 64 -5.57 -15.30 -3.02
C GLN A 64 -4.83 -14.43 -2.00
N ASN A 65 -5.40 -14.25 -0.82
CA ASN A 65 -4.70 -13.69 0.34
C ASN A 65 -4.70 -14.63 1.54
N LEU A 66 -3.78 -14.38 2.46
CA LEU A 66 -3.65 -15.16 3.68
C LEU A 66 -4.73 -14.73 4.70
N PRO A 67 -5.14 -15.63 5.61
CA PRO A 67 -5.87 -15.22 6.81
C PRO A 67 -5.10 -14.14 7.58
N LEU A 68 -5.81 -13.20 8.19
CA LEU A 68 -5.21 -12.04 8.89
C LEU A 68 -4.09 -12.44 9.87
N VAL A 69 -4.26 -13.53 10.64
CA VAL A 69 -3.25 -14.00 11.60
C VAL A 69 -1.94 -14.39 10.91
N GLU A 70 -2.02 -15.02 9.74
CA GLU A 70 -0.84 -15.40 8.95
C GLU A 70 -0.20 -14.18 8.30
N ALA A 71 -1.01 -13.24 7.77
CA ALA A 71 -0.53 -11.98 7.23
C ALA A 71 0.22 -11.15 8.29
N ILE A 72 -0.28 -11.09 9.53
CA ILE A 72 0.39 -10.46 10.68
C ILE A 72 1.75 -11.13 10.96
N GLY A 73 1.79 -12.47 10.97
CA GLY A 73 3.03 -13.20 11.20
C GLY A 73 4.08 -12.96 10.12
N ALA A 74 3.65 -12.88 8.86
CA ALA A 74 4.51 -12.54 7.73
C ALA A 74 5.00 -11.09 7.82
N ALA A 75 4.11 -10.13 8.09
CA ALA A 75 4.45 -8.71 8.25
C ALA A 75 5.54 -8.51 9.32
N LYS A 76 5.38 -9.17 10.48
CA LYS A 76 6.34 -9.11 11.59
C LYS A 76 7.75 -9.57 11.23
N SER A 77 7.89 -10.38 10.19
CA SER A 77 9.18 -10.95 9.74
C SER A 77 9.89 -10.06 8.71
N HIS A 78 9.32 -8.90 8.39
CA HIS A 78 9.84 -7.97 7.39
C HIS A 78 10.06 -6.58 7.99
N GLU A 79 11.03 -5.85 7.47
CA GLU A 79 11.36 -4.49 7.91
C GLU A 79 10.38 -3.47 7.35
N ILE A 80 9.85 -3.71 6.15
CA ILE A 80 8.77 -2.91 5.55
C ILE A 80 7.62 -3.85 5.19
N ALA A 81 6.47 -3.66 5.81
CA ALA A 81 5.25 -4.40 5.52
C ALA A 81 4.09 -3.45 5.23
N VAL A 82 3.38 -3.66 4.12
CA VAL A 82 2.29 -2.78 3.68
C VAL A 82 1.04 -3.58 3.34
N GLU A 83 -0.11 -3.25 3.95
CA GLU A 83 -1.42 -3.83 3.65
C GLU A 83 -2.33 -2.80 3.00
N PHE A 84 -2.87 -3.13 1.82
CA PHE A 84 -3.71 -2.22 1.03
C PHE A 84 -5.19 -2.38 1.37
N HIS A 85 -5.84 -1.23 1.52
CA HIS A 85 -7.26 -1.07 1.86
C HIS A 85 -7.93 0.00 0.98
N CYS A 86 -9.26 0.07 1.08
CA CYS A 86 -10.07 1.18 0.57
C CYS A 86 -10.94 1.74 1.70
N ASN A 87 -10.94 3.05 1.85
CA ASN A 87 -11.70 3.71 2.89
C ASN A 87 -13.18 3.75 2.51
N ALA A 88 -14.05 3.98 3.49
CA ALA A 88 -15.46 4.20 3.26
C ALA A 88 -16.07 5.12 4.34
N ALA A 89 -16.99 5.96 3.91
CA ALA A 89 -17.75 6.83 4.80
C ALA A 89 -19.21 6.93 4.37
N THR A 90 -20.08 7.20 5.33
CA THR A 90 -21.50 7.51 5.08
C THR A 90 -21.67 8.82 4.31
N ASN A 91 -20.74 9.77 4.45
CA ASN A 91 -20.67 10.95 3.61
C ASN A 91 -20.06 10.58 2.24
N PRO A 92 -20.84 10.58 1.13
CA PRO A 92 -20.34 10.18 -0.18
C PRO A 92 -19.32 11.17 -0.77
N SER A 93 -19.19 12.36 -0.20
CA SER A 93 -18.20 13.37 -0.59
C SER A 93 -16.87 13.22 0.15
N ALA A 94 -16.76 12.34 1.15
CA ALA A 94 -15.47 12.01 1.77
C ALA A 94 -14.52 11.47 0.70
N THR A 95 -13.28 11.97 0.67
CA THR A 95 -12.29 11.68 -0.38
C THR A 95 -10.90 11.67 0.21
N GLY A 96 -9.99 11.01 -0.50
CA GLY A 96 -8.57 11.11 -0.26
C GLY A 96 -7.94 9.82 0.21
N THR A 97 -6.63 9.91 0.42
CA THR A 97 -5.79 8.80 0.87
C THR A 97 -5.18 9.11 2.24
N GLU A 98 -5.02 8.07 3.05
CA GLU A 98 -4.33 8.11 4.33
C GLU A 98 -3.52 6.82 4.56
N THR A 99 -2.57 6.88 5.48
CA THR A 99 -1.91 5.68 6.00
C THR A 99 -2.06 5.62 7.51
N LEU A 100 -2.19 4.40 8.04
CA LEU A 100 -2.21 4.12 9.47
C LEU A 100 -1.01 3.25 9.82
N SER A 101 -0.19 3.66 10.78
CA SER A 101 1.04 2.95 11.16
C SER A 101 1.51 3.36 12.55
N HIS A 102 2.64 2.79 13.01
CA HIS A 102 3.39 3.37 14.12
C HIS A 102 4.08 4.69 13.70
N PRO A 103 4.42 5.57 14.67
CA PRO A 103 5.06 6.86 14.39
C PRO A 103 6.36 6.78 13.59
N ASP A 104 7.13 5.72 13.78
CA ASP A 104 8.41 5.50 13.09
C ASP A 104 8.22 5.35 11.56
N ASP A 105 7.03 4.92 11.13
CA ASP A 105 6.68 4.72 9.71
C ASP A 105 5.97 5.93 9.08
N TYR A 106 5.63 6.97 9.84
CA TYR A 106 4.97 8.16 9.29
C TYR A 106 5.71 8.81 8.12
N PRO A 107 7.06 8.86 8.08
CA PRO A 107 7.77 9.37 6.92
C PRO A 107 7.45 8.58 5.64
N LEU A 108 7.47 7.23 5.70
CA LEU A 108 7.12 6.39 4.55
C LEU A 108 5.63 6.53 4.21
N GLY A 109 4.76 6.54 5.22
CA GLY A 109 3.32 6.76 5.06
C GLY A 109 2.99 8.08 4.37
N ALA A 110 3.69 9.16 4.71
CA ALA A 110 3.54 10.46 4.06
C ALA A 110 3.94 10.45 2.59
N VAL A 111 5.04 9.78 2.25
CA VAL A 111 5.50 9.64 0.86
C VAL A 111 4.51 8.81 0.03
N LEU A 112 3.99 7.71 0.59
CA LEU A 112 2.92 6.92 -0.03
C LEU A 112 1.66 7.76 -0.27
N CYS A 113 1.15 8.45 0.75
CA CYS A 113 -0.02 9.32 0.62
C CYS A 113 0.17 10.39 -0.47
N LYS A 114 1.35 11.02 -0.52
CA LYS A 114 1.67 12.01 -1.54
C LYS A 114 1.63 11.39 -2.95
N ALA A 115 2.30 10.26 -3.16
CA ALA A 115 2.34 9.58 -4.46
C ALA A 115 0.94 9.18 -4.94
N ILE A 116 0.10 8.65 -4.03
CA ILE A 116 -1.29 8.27 -4.32
C ILE A 116 -2.13 9.51 -4.65
N SER A 117 -2.09 10.53 -3.81
CA SER A 117 -2.84 11.78 -3.98
C SER A 117 -2.51 12.47 -5.31
N GLU A 118 -1.24 12.56 -5.66
CA GLU A 118 -0.78 13.17 -6.92
C GLU A 118 -1.21 12.33 -8.14
N THR A 119 -1.15 11.00 -8.03
CA THR A 119 -1.50 10.11 -9.14
C THR A 119 -3.00 10.10 -9.43
N LEU A 120 -3.83 10.11 -8.38
CA LEU A 120 -5.28 10.07 -8.50
C LEU A 120 -5.91 11.47 -8.57
N GLY A 121 -5.21 12.52 -8.17
CA GLY A 121 -5.76 13.87 -8.03
C GLY A 121 -6.86 13.93 -6.96
N ILE A 122 -6.63 13.30 -5.81
CA ILE A 122 -7.56 13.25 -4.65
C ILE A 122 -6.92 13.92 -3.43
N ALA A 123 -7.70 14.17 -2.38
CA ALA A 123 -7.17 14.80 -1.17
C ALA A 123 -6.04 13.96 -0.52
N ASN A 124 -4.98 14.62 -0.07
CA ASN A 124 -3.95 14.01 0.76
C ASN A 124 -4.33 14.24 2.23
N ARG A 125 -4.71 13.17 2.96
CA ARG A 125 -5.05 13.24 4.39
C ARG A 125 -3.82 12.99 5.27
N GLY A 126 -2.76 12.48 4.67
CA GLY A 126 -1.47 12.24 5.31
C GLY A 126 -1.41 10.94 6.11
N PRO A 127 -0.28 10.69 6.79
CA PRO A 127 -0.20 9.64 7.79
C PRO A 127 -1.08 10.06 8.97
N ASP A 128 -2.11 9.27 9.28
CA ASP A 128 -2.96 9.49 10.43
C ASP A 128 -2.53 8.54 11.57
N GLY A 129 -2.17 9.15 12.69
CA GLY A 129 -1.90 8.44 13.94
C GLY A 129 -3.17 8.09 14.73
N ALA A 130 -4.35 8.50 14.26
CA ALA A 130 -5.61 8.16 14.87
C ALA A 130 -5.94 6.68 14.59
N VAL A 131 -5.39 5.84 15.46
CA VAL A 131 -5.73 4.44 15.73
C VAL A 131 -7.17 4.36 16.23
N SER A 132 -8.15 4.79 15.43
CA SER A 132 -9.56 4.68 15.77
C SER A 132 -10.41 4.53 14.52
N ARG A 133 -10.58 3.28 14.07
CA ARG A 133 -11.79 2.70 13.45
C ARG A 133 -11.49 1.24 13.09
N GLN A 134 -12.24 0.33 13.72
CA GLN A 134 -12.25 -1.14 13.54
C GLN A 134 -11.09 -1.95 14.16
N HIS A 135 -11.46 -2.88 15.05
CA HIS A 135 -10.55 -3.59 15.96
C HIS A 135 -9.64 -4.65 15.31
N SER A 136 -9.97 -5.18 14.13
CA SER A 136 -9.19 -6.22 13.43
C SER A 136 -7.97 -5.65 12.70
N ARG A 137 -8.11 -4.47 12.09
CA ARG A 137 -7.06 -3.73 11.37
C ARG A 137 -5.86 -3.37 12.25
N PHE A 138 -6.06 -3.30 13.57
CA PHE A 138 -4.97 -3.05 14.51
C PHE A 138 -3.97 -4.20 14.59
N GLY A 139 -4.32 -5.43 14.24
CA GLY A 139 -3.38 -6.54 14.32
C GLY A 139 -2.18 -6.35 13.39
N PHE A 140 -2.42 -5.92 12.14
CA PHE A 140 -1.35 -5.72 11.14
C PHE A 140 -0.35 -4.64 11.58
N ILE A 141 -0.84 -3.56 12.19
CA ILE A 141 0.00 -2.48 12.72
C ILE A 141 0.63 -2.89 14.05
N ARG A 142 -0.18 -3.20 15.07
CA ARG A 142 0.26 -3.41 16.46
C ARG A 142 1.15 -4.64 16.61
N ASP A 143 0.75 -5.75 15.98
CA ASP A 143 1.39 -7.05 16.17
C ASP A 143 2.33 -7.38 15.00
N GLY A 144 2.02 -6.85 13.81
CA GLY A 144 2.81 -7.02 12.59
C GLY A 144 3.84 -5.93 12.32
N GLY A 145 3.74 -4.76 12.95
CA GLY A 145 4.62 -3.61 12.68
C GLY A 145 4.40 -3.00 11.28
N GLY A 146 3.29 -3.29 10.62
CA GLY A 146 3.03 -2.88 9.24
C GLY A 146 2.33 -1.52 9.11
N ILE A 147 2.25 -1.07 7.85
CA ILE A 147 1.55 0.14 7.41
C ILE A 147 0.27 -0.28 6.70
N ILE A 148 -0.88 0.24 7.13
CA ILE A 148 -2.11 0.15 6.34
C ILE A 148 -2.19 1.37 5.41
N VAL A 149 -2.43 1.10 4.12
CA VAL A 149 -2.62 2.14 3.09
C VAL A 149 -4.08 2.16 2.67
N GLU A 150 -4.78 3.23 3.04
CA GLU A 150 -6.11 3.55 2.53
C GLU A 150 -5.97 4.34 1.23
N GLN A 151 -6.05 3.63 0.10
CA GLN A 151 -5.68 4.22 -1.18
C GLN A 151 -6.64 5.33 -1.62
N PHE A 152 -7.93 5.16 -1.36
CA PHE A 152 -9.00 6.10 -1.69
C PHE A 152 -10.30 5.67 -0.99
N PHE A 153 -11.38 6.46 -1.11
CA PHE A 153 -12.70 6.07 -0.60
C PHE A 153 -13.50 5.30 -1.65
N VAL A 154 -13.75 4.00 -1.46
CA VAL A 154 -14.60 3.20 -2.38
C VAL A 154 -16.06 3.69 -2.38
N SER A 155 -16.50 4.31 -1.28
CA SER A 155 -17.81 4.97 -1.20
C SER A 155 -17.91 6.25 -2.04
N ASN A 156 -16.79 6.84 -2.48
CA ASN A 156 -16.76 8.04 -3.31
C ASN A 156 -16.62 7.67 -4.80
N LYS A 157 -17.64 7.99 -5.59
CA LYS A 157 -17.71 7.66 -7.02
C LYS A 157 -16.59 8.30 -7.84
N SER A 158 -16.17 9.51 -7.47
CA SER A 158 -15.10 10.24 -8.17
C SER A 158 -13.74 9.60 -7.91
N ASP A 159 -13.45 9.27 -6.65
CA ASP A 159 -12.23 8.58 -6.26
C ASP A 159 -12.10 7.21 -6.95
N LEU A 160 -13.16 6.41 -6.92
CA LEU A 160 -13.20 5.11 -7.59
C LEU A 160 -12.97 5.24 -9.11
N ALA A 161 -13.61 6.22 -9.76
CA ALA A 161 -13.42 6.46 -11.19
C ALA A 161 -11.97 6.87 -11.52
N LYS A 162 -11.36 7.71 -10.68
CA LYS A 162 -9.95 8.12 -10.80
C LYS A 162 -9.00 6.95 -10.60
N TYR A 163 -9.27 6.08 -9.63
CA TYR A 163 -8.54 4.83 -9.43
C TYR A 163 -8.60 3.96 -10.68
N ILE A 164 -9.80 3.65 -11.18
CA ILE A 164 -9.97 2.80 -12.38
C ILE A 164 -9.19 3.39 -13.58
N ALA A 165 -9.28 4.70 -13.80
CA ALA A 165 -8.61 5.37 -14.91
C ALA A 165 -7.07 5.41 -14.77
N ASN A 166 -6.54 5.40 -13.55
CA ASN A 166 -5.11 5.58 -13.28
C ASN A 166 -4.44 4.37 -12.61
N ARG A 167 -5.13 3.23 -12.50
CA ARG A 167 -4.69 2.06 -11.72
C ARG A 167 -3.25 1.63 -11.99
N ARG A 168 -2.85 1.52 -13.25
CA ARG A 168 -1.46 1.18 -13.62
C ARG A 168 -0.46 2.25 -13.15
N ARG A 169 -0.78 3.54 -13.32
CA ARG A 169 0.07 4.64 -12.87
C ARG A 169 0.20 4.64 -11.35
N LEU A 170 -0.87 4.28 -10.64
CA LEU A 170 -0.87 4.16 -9.19
C LEU A 170 0.04 3.01 -8.72
N VAL A 171 -0.04 1.85 -9.38
CA VAL A 171 0.86 0.71 -9.13
C VAL A 171 2.32 1.11 -9.32
N GLU A 172 2.65 1.79 -10.42
CA GLU A 172 4.01 2.27 -10.70
C GLU A 172 4.49 3.29 -9.65
N ALA A 173 3.63 4.24 -9.27
CA ALA A 173 3.94 5.26 -8.29
C ALA A 173 4.21 4.67 -6.90
N ILE A 174 3.32 3.81 -6.40
CA ILE A 174 3.52 3.11 -5.12
C ILE A 174 4.74 2.18 -5.21
N GLY A 175 4.89 1.43 -6.30
CA GLY A 175 6.02 0.53 -6.49
C GLY A 175 7.37 1.24 -6.45
N ASN A 176 7.48 2.43 -7.04
CA ASN A 176 8.70 3.24 -6.96
C ASN A 176 8.99 3.69 -5.53
N VAL A 177 7.98 4.14 -4.78
CA VAL A 177 8.14 4.49 -3.36
C VAL A 177 8.64 3.30 -2.56
N LEU A 178 8.09 2.10 -2.78
CA LEU A 178 8.54 0.90 -2.06
C LEU A 178 9.95 0.48 -2.44
N ILE A 179 10.35 0.59 -3.71
CA ILE A 179 11.73 0.32 -4.16
C ILE A 179 12.70 1.28 -3.47
N GLU A 180 12.42 2.60 -3.48
CA GLU A 180 13.22 3.61 -2.79
C GLU A 180 13.24 3.38 -1.27
N ALA A 181 12.15 2.85 -0.71
CA ALA A 181 12.08 2.50 0.71
C ALA A 181 12.88 1.26 1.06
N VAL A 182 13.29 0.40 0.14
CA VAL A 182 14.06 -0.81 0.49
C VAL A 182 15.46 -0.85 -0.09
N CYS A 183 15.79 0.08 -0.99
CA CYS A 183 17.08 0.19 -1.62
C CYS A 183 17.86 1.44 -1.19
N VAL A 184 19.18 1.34 -1.26
CA VAL A 184 20.11 2.47 -1.14
C VAL A 184 21.00 2.53 -2.37
N ASP A 185 21.48 3.72 -2.71
CA ASP A 185 22.46 3.89 -3.79
C ASP A 185 23.82 3.34 -3.34
N THR A 186 24.47 2.54 -4.19
CA THR A 186 25.70 1.79 -3.85
C THR A 186 26.94 2.62 -3.50
N TYR A 187 26.85 3.95 -3.45
CA TYR A 187 27.99 4.84 -3.17
C TYR A 187 27.84 5.68 -1.90
N ASP A 188 26.75 5.54 -1.14
CA ASP A 188 26.55 6.30 0.12
C ASP A 188 27.35 5.75 1.32
N GLU A 189 28.07 4.63 1.16
CA GLU A 189 28.95 4.07 2.20
C GLU A 189 30.44 4.50 2.09
N ALA A 190 30.78 5.40 1.16
CA ALA A 190 32.18 5.81 0.91
C ALA A 190 32.57 7.20 1.45
N ALA A 191 31.80 7.78 2.39
CA ALA A 191 32.11 9.10 2.99
C ALA A 191 32.37 9.02 4.50
#